data_AF-A0AAW2PGT7-F1
#
_entry.id   AF-A0AAW2PGT7-F1
#
_cell.length_a   1.000
_cell.length_b   1.000
_cell.length_c   1.000
_cell.angle_alpha   90.00
_cell.angle_beta   90.00
_cell.angle_gamma   90.00
#
_symmetry.space_group_name_H-M   'P 1'
#
loop_
_entity.id
_entity.type
_entity.pdbx_description
1 polymer ?
#
loop_
_entity_poly.entity_id
_entity_poly.type
_entity_poly.pdbx_seq_one_letter_code
_entity_poly.pdbx_strand_id
1 'polypeptide(L)'
;MKIKFPTPGGVGEVQGDHLQARKCYVEVVRKGQKRNPNEDRQGVPPSKKGKETVAEGAPGEMETPAKVQPAEELLNIEVTPGSPDKTTEIGSHLGWKTREEIILCLRCNAYIFA
;
A
#
# COMPACT_ATOMS: atom_id res chain seq x y z
N MET A 1 7.73 -18.83 9.86
CA MET A 1 6.78 -18.44 10.93
C MET A 1 5.49 -19.20 10.68
N LYS A 2 4.92 -19.88 11.68
CA LYS A 2 3.69 -20.66 11.55
C LYS A 2 2.49 -19.83 12.00
N ILE A 3 1.46 -19.76 11.17
CA ILE A 3 0.19 -19.12 11.47
C ILE A 3 -0.81 -20.21 11.84
N LYS A 4 -1.55 -20.01 12.92
CA LYS A 4 -2.58 -20.94 13.40
C LYS A 4 -3.97 -20.35 13.16
N PHE A 5 -4.94 -21.18 12.76
CA PHE A 5 -6.32 -20.76 12.57
C PHE A 5 -7.32 -21.86 12.98
N PRO A 6 -8.55 -21.49 13.39
CA PRO A 6 -9.56 -22.47 13.73
C PRO A 6 -10.04 -23.29 12.53
N THR A 7 -10.28 -24.59 12.75
CA THR A 7 -10.88 -25.53 11.80
C THR A 7 -11.94 -26.38 12.52
N PRO A 8 -12.87 -27.03 11.80
CA PRO A 8 -13.87 -27.90 12.43
C PRO A 8 -13.25 -29.04 13.26
N GLY A 9 -12.03 -29.49 12.92
CA GLY A 9 -11.29 -30.52 13.64
C GLY A 9 -10.29 -30.02 14.69
N GLY A 10 -10.28 -28.72 15.02
CA GLY A 10 -9.33 -28.12 15.96
C GLY A 10 -8.53 -26.97 15.35
N VAL A 11 -7.23 -26.90 15.60
CA VAL A 11 -6.37 -25.81 15.10
C VAL A 11 -5.57 -26.28 13.89
N GLY A 12 -5.79 -25.62 12.74
CA GLY A 12 -4.95 -25.75 11.56
C GLY A 12 -3.69 -24.89 11.70
N GLU A 13 -2.55 -25.39 11.20
CA GLU A 13 -1.31 -24.63 11.13
C GLU A 13 -0.82 -24.53 9.68
N VAL A 14 -0.40 -23.34 9.26
CA VAL A 14 0.20 -23.09 7.96
C VAL A 14 1.54 -22.39 8.14
N GLN A 15 2.57 -22.85 7.42
CA GLN A 15 3.86 -22.17 7.37
C GLN A 15 3.80 -21.05 6.32
N GLY A 16 4.01 -19.81 6.75
CA GLY A 16 4.15 -18.69 5.82
C GLY A 16 5.55 -18.65 5.20
N ASP A 17 5.62 -18.46 3.89
CA ASP A 17 6.85 -18.10 3.18
C ASP A 17 6.98 -16.57 3.10
N HIS A 18 7.81 -16.03 3.99
CA HIS A 18 8.07 -14.59 4.08
C HIS A 18 8.75 -14.00 2.85
N LEU A 19 9.61 -14.77 2.15
CA LEU A 19 10.28 -14.30 0.95
C LEU A 19 9.29 -14.19 -0.20
N GLN A 20 8.43 -15.19 -0.38
CA GLN A 20 7.38 -15.16 -1.39
C GLN A 20 6.33 -14.08 -1.09
N ALA A 21 5.91 -13.93 0.16
CA ALA A 21 5.01 -12.86 0.57
C ALA A 21 5.59 -11.47 0.26
N ARG A 22 6.88 -11.26 0.58
CA ARG A 22 7.58 -10.01 0.26
C ARG A 22 7.69 -9.78 -1.25
N LYS A 23 8.07 -10.81 -2.02
CA LYS A 23 8.15 -10.72 -3.48
C LYS A 23 6.79 -10.35 -4.09
N CYS A 24 5.73 -11.03 -3.68
CA CYS A 24 4.36 -10.76 -4.12
C CYS A 24 3.93 -9.31 -3.82
N TYR A 25 4.17 -8.83 -2.59
CA TYR A 25 3.85 -7.46 -2.22
C TYR A 25 4.58 -6.43 -3.09
N VAL A 26 5.90 -6.58 -3.25
CA VAL A 26 6.71 -5.67 -4.07
C VAL A 26 6.25 -5.66 -5.53
N GLU A 27 5.93 -6.83 -6.09
CA GLU A 27 5.41 -6.90 -7.47
C GLU A 27 4.06 -6.20 -7.62
N VAL A 28 3.13 -6.42 -6.69
CA VAL A 28 1.80 -5.79 -6.73
C VAL A 28 1.91 -4.28 -6.65
N VAL A 29 2.74 -3.77 -5.73
CA VAL A 29 2.94 -2.31 -5.60
C VAL A 29 3.58 -1.73 -6.86
N ARG A 30 4.62 -2.38 -7.40
CA ARG A 30 5.26 -1.95 -8.64
C ARG A 30 4.32 -1.99 -9.85
N LYS A 31 3.42 -2.98 -9.92
CA LYS A 31 2.39 -3.06 -10.98
C LYS A 31 1.32 -1.97 -10.80
N GLY A 32 0.95 -1.65 -9.56
CA GLY A 32 0.03 -0.54 -9.25
C GLY A 32 0.59 0.82 -9.67
N GLN A 33 1.88 1.06 -9.44
CA GLN A 33 2.57 2.31 -9.86
C GLN A 33 2.66 2.49 -11.38
N LYS A 34 2.57 1.41 -12.16
CA LYS A 34 2.63 1.45 -13.64
C LYS A 34 1.26 1.50 -14.31
N ARG A 35 0.16 1.43 -13.55
CA ARG A 35 -1.20 1.39 -14.10
C ARG A 35 -1.70 2.82 -14.25
N ASN A 36 -1.97 3.25 -15.48
CA ASN A 36 -2.62 4.53 -15.73
C ASN A 36 -4.02 4.55 -15.06
N PRO A 37 -4.47 5.66 -14.44
CA PRO A 37 -5.74 5.71 -13.70
C PRO A 37 -7.02 5.46 -14.49
N ASN A 38 -6.93 5.22 -15.81
CA ASN A 38 -8.07 5.17 -16.72
C ASN A 38 -8.40 3.77 -17.26
N GLU A 39 -7.80 2.71 -16.71
CA GLU A 39 -8.18 1.34 -17.05
C GLU A 39 -9.00 0.68 -15.95
N ASP A 40 -10.24 0.43 -16.33
CA ASP A 40 -11.38 -0.02 -15.55
C ASP A 40 -11.09 -1.17 -14.57
N ARG A 41 -11.88 -1.16 -13.51
CA ARG A 41 -11.95 -2.16 -12.44
C ARG A 41 -12.34 -3.51 -13.01
N GLN A 42 -11.36 -4.33 -13.36
CA GLN A 42 -11.57 -5.78 -13.39
C GLN A 42 -10.59 -6.44 -12.44
N GLY A 43 -11.19 -6.89 -11.34
CA GLY A 43 -10.57 -7.81 -10.40
C GLY A 43 -10.28 -9.15 -11.05
N VAL A 44 -9.57 -9.96 -10.26
CA VAL A 44 -9.13 -11.33 -10.50
C VAL A 44 -7.87 -11.45 -11.38
N PRO A 45 -6.74 -11.96 -10.84
CA PRO A 45 -5.66 -12.45 -11.69
C PRO A 45 -6.07 -13.81 -12.28
N PRO A 46 -5.95 -14.04 -13.59
CA PRO A 46 -6.04 -15.40 -14.11
C PRO A 46 -4.74 -16.13 -13.79
N SER A 47 -4.88 -17.28 -13.13
CA SER A 47 -3.88 -18.34 -13.09
C SER A 47 -3.30 -18.57 -14.50
N LYS A 48 -2.06 -18.12 -14.73
CA LYS A 48 -1.27 -18.57 -15.88
C LYS A 48 -0.07 -19.37 -15.37
N LYS A 49 -0.26 -20.68 -15.40
CA LYS A 49 0.75 -21.73 -15.32
C LYS A 49 1.80 -21.46 -16.41
N GLY A 50 3.07 -21.32 -16.06
CA GLY A 50 4.10 -21.02 -17.06
C GLY A 50 5.53 -20.95 -16.52
N LYS A 51 6.16 -22.13 -16.46
CA LYS A 51 7.61 -22.41 -16.44
C LYS A 51 8.42 -21.93 -15.23
N GLU A 52 8.73 -22.93 -14.39
CA GLU A 52 9.98 -23.06 -13.67
C GLU A 52 11.17 -22.71 -14.59
N THR A 53 11.92 -21.68 -14.21
CA THR A 53 13.35 -21.65 -14.46
C THR A 53 14.01 -21.39 -13.12
N VAL A 54 14.59 -22.46 -12.58
CA VAL A 54 15.58 -22.39 -11.52
C VAL A 54 16.77 -21.65 -12.11
N ALA A 55 17.01 -20.43 -11.62
CA ALA A 55 18.32 -19.82 -11.68
C ALA A 55 18.74 -19.61 -10.23
N GLU A 56 19.53 -20.56 -9.72
CA GLU A 56 20.43 -20.31 -8.61
C GLU A 56 21.34 -19.13 -8.99
N GLY A 57 21.04 -17.97 -8.42
CA GLY A 57 21.94 -16.82 -8.40
C GLY A 57 22.67 -16.81 -7.06
N ALA A 58 24.00 -16.75 -7.13
CA ALA A 58 24.96 -16.78 -6.03
C ALA A 58 24.68 -15.77 -4.89
N PRO A 59 25.23 -16.00 -3.68
CA PRO A 59 24.99 -15.16 -2.51
C PRO A 59 25.92 -13.94 -2.54
N GLY A 60 25.37 -12.73 -2.61
CA GLY A 60 26.21 -11.55 -2.39
C GLY A 60 25.73 -10.22 -2.93
N GLU A 61 24.44 -9.90 -2.88
CA GLU A 61 24.01 -8.51 -3.12
C GLU A 61 22.89 -8.19 -2.13
N MET A 62 23.27 -7.56 -1.01
CA MET A 62 22.33 -6.89 -0.12
C MET A 62 21.80 -5.66 -0.87
N GLU A 63 20.91 -5.88 -1.82
CA GLU A 63 20.11 -4.82 -2.40
C GLU A 63 19.34 -4.19 -1.24
N THR A 64 19.74 -2.96 -0.86
CA THR A 64 18.98 -2.12 0.06
C THR A 64 17.53 -2.20 -0.39
N PRO A 65 16.57 -2.63 0.45
CA PRO A 65 15.17 -2.69 0.04
C PRO A 65 14.81 -1.32 -0.51
N ALA A 66 14.58 -1.24 -1.83
CA ALA A 66 14.06 -0.03 -2.43
C ALA A 66 12.81 0.33 -1.63
N LYS A 67 12.89 1.43 -0.87
CA LYS A 67 11.83 1.83 0.07
C LYS A 67 10.57 1.99 -0.76
N VAL A 68 9.64 1.07 -0.59
CA VAL A 68 8.39 1.05 -1.34
C VAL A 68 7.62 2.29 -0.88
N GLN A 69 7.56 3.30 -1.74
CA GLN A 69 6.81 4.51 -1.44
C GLN A 69 5.32 4.23 -1.71
N PRO A 70 4.42 4.78 -0.88
CA PRO A 70 2.99 4.74 -1.16
C PRO A 70 2.74 5.16 -2.61
N ALA A 71 1.94 4.38 -3.34
CA ALA A 71 1.64 4.64 -4.75
C ALA A 71 0.58 5.74 -4.93
N GLU A 72 -0.11 6.13 -3.85
CA GLU A 72 -1.18 7.12 -3.90
C GLU A 72 -0.61 8.53 -3.78
N GLU A 73 -1.02 9.40 -4.70
CA GLU A 73 -0.66 10.81 -4.70
C GLU A 73 -1.43 11.54 -3.59
N LEU A 74 -0.71 12.35 -2.80
CA LEU A 74 -1.26 13.09 -1.68
C LEU A 74 -1.18 14.59 -1.95
N LEU A 75 -2.13 15.33 -1.38
CA LEU A 75 -2.17 16.78 -1.39
C LEU A 75 -1.91 17.30 0.02
N ASN A 76 -0.91 18.17 0.15
CA ASN A 76 -0.59 18.85 1.39
C ASN A 76 -1.55 20.04 1.62
N ILE A 77 -2.11 20.13 2.83
CA ILE A 77 -2.99 21.22 3.27
C ILE A 77 -2.48 21.83 4.57
N GLU A 78 -2.75 23.12 4.76
CA GLU A 78 -2.61 23.78 6.06
C GLU A 78 -3.82 23.49 6.95
N VAL A 79 -3.56 22.84 8.09
CA VAL A 79 -4.54 22.60 9.15
C VAL A 79 -4.82 23.89 9.92
N THR A 80 -3.81 24.73 10.11
CA THR A 80 -3.99 26.08 10.65
C THR A 80 -3.66 27.09 9.55
N PRO A 81 -4.65 27.86 9.04
CA PRO A 81 -4.41 28.84 7.99
C PRO A 81 -3.31 29.84 8.39
N GLY A 82 -2.29 29.99 7.54
CA GLY A 82 -1.19 30.93 7.76
C GLY A 82 -0.04 30.39 8.62
N SER A 83 -0.06 29.10 8.98
CA SER A 83 1.05 28.42 9.65
C SER A 83 1.64 27.33 8.73
N PRO A 84 2.74 27.60 8.02
CA PRO A 84 3.31 26.64 7.07
C PRO A 84 3.84 25.36 7.75
N ASP A 85 4.13 25.42 9.05
CA ASP A 85 4.59 24.28 9.83
C ASP A 85 3.45 23.32 10.23
N LYS A 86 2.19 23.78 10.15
CA LYS A 86 1.01 23.05 10.60
C LYS A 86 0.24 22.48 9.42
N THR A 87 0.86 21.54 8.72
CA THR A 87 0.31 20.90 7.53
C THR A 87 0.04 19.41 7.73
N THR A 88 -0.85 18.87 6.91
CA THR A 88 -1.11 17.42 6.82
C THR A 88 -1.37 17.03 5.37
N GLU A 89 -1.29 15.75 5.07
CA GLU A 89 -1.53 15.19 3.74
C GLU A 89 -2.89 14.48 3.68
N ILE A 90 -3.62 14.68 2.58
CA ILE A 90 -4.88 13.98 2.27
C ILE A 90 -4.83 13.43 0.84
N GLY A 91 -5.63 12.43 0.50
CA GLY A 91 -5.63 11.84 -0.86
C GLY A 91 -5.91 12.87 -1.97
N SER A 92 -5.12 12.84 -3.06
CA SER A 92 -5.27 13.79 -4.17
C SER A 92 -6.55 13.56 -4.99
N HIS A 93 -6.99 12.30 -5.07
CA HIS A 93 -8.14 11.85 -5.88
C HIS A 93 -9.50 11.93 -5.16
N LEU A 94 -9.57 12.61 -4.01
CA LEU A 94 -10.82 12.84 -3.31
C LEU A 94 -11.72 13.78 -4.14
N GLY A 95 -13.01 13.43 -4.25
CA GLY A 95 -13.99 14.33 -4.86
C GLY A 95 -14.07 15.66 -4.11
N TRP A 96 -14.26 16.76 -4.84
CA TRP A 96 -14.21 18.12 -4.30
C TRP A 96 -15.02 18.31 -3.01
N LYS A 97 -16.28 17.83 -2.99
CA LYS A 97 -17.16 17.95 -1.83
C LYS A 97 -16.56 17.29 -0.58
N THR A 98 -16.11 16.04 -0.71
CA THR A 98 -15.51 15.27 0.40
C THR A 98 -14.19 15.87 0.84
N ARG A 99 -13.36 16.36 -0.09
CA ARG A 99 -12.13 17.07 0.23
C ARG A 99 -12.43 18.29 1.12
N GLU A 100 -13.39 19.12 0.74
CA GLU A 100 -13.77 20.31 1.52
C GLU A 100 -14.28 19.95 2.92
N GLU A 101 -15.12 18.92 3.03
CA GLU A 101 -15.61 18.44 4.33
C GLU A 101 -14.46 17.96 5.25
N ILE A 102 -13.47 17.25 4.70
CA ILE A 102 -12.30 16.80 5.44
C ILE A 102 -11.44 18.00 5.87
N ILE A 103 -11.16 18.94 4.97
CA ILE A 103 -10.37 20.15 5.28
C ILE A 103 -11.05 20.94 6.40
N LEU A 104 -12.37 21.13 6.30
CA LEU A 104 -13.15 21.83 7.30
C LEU A 104 -13.08 21.10 8.66
N CYS A 105 -13.27 19.79 8.68
CA CYS A 105 -13.18 18.98 9.90
C CYS A 105 -11.81 19.11 10.58
N LEU A 106 -10.73 19.03 9.81
CA LEU A 106 -9.36 19.16 10.32
C LEU A 106 -9.11 20.55 10.90
N ARG A 107 -9.56 21.60 10.21
CA ARG A 107 -9.44 23.00 10.67
C ARG A 107 -10.27 23.29 11.92
N CYS A 108 -11.50 22.80 11.98
CA CYS A 108 -12.38 22.93 13.16
C CYS A 108 -11.79 22.23 14.39
N ASN A 109 -10.97 21.21 14.18
CA ASN A 109 -10.31 20.43 15.23
C ASN A 109 -8.80 20.69 15.26
N ALA A 110 -8.33 21.88 14.83
CA ALA A 110 -6.90 22.19 14.74
C ALA A 110 -6.14 21.94 16.05
N TYR A 111 -6.78 22.10 17.21
CA TYR A 111 -6.17 21.78 18.51
C TYR A 111 -5.72 20.31 18.65
N ILE A 112 -6.39 19.38 17.98
CA ILE A 112 -6.07 17.94 18.01
C ILE A 112 -5.01 17.59 16.96
N PHE A 113 -5.07 18.26 15.81
CA PHE A 113 -4.35 17.86 14.60
C PHE A 113 -3.14 18.75 14.23
N ALA A 114 -2.90 19.88 14.92
CA ALA A 114 -1.94 20.90 14.49
C ALA A 114 -0.94 21.36 15.55
#